data_AF-A0AA88KM61-F1
#
_entry.id   AF-A0AA88KM61-F1
#
_cell.length_a   1.000
_cell.length_b   1.000
_cell.length_c   1.000
_cell.angle_alpha   90.00
_cell.angle_beta   90.00
_cell.angle_gamma   90.00
#
_symmetry.space_group_name_H-M   'P 1'
#
loop_
_entity.id
_entity.type
_entity.pdbx_description
1 polymer ?
#
loop_
_entity_poly.entity_id
_entity_poly.type
_entity_poly.pdbx_seq_one_letter_code
_entity_poly.pdbx_strand_id
1 'polypeptide(L)'
;MHPLRSSILLAVIGAIMMFVMSQVQAQYQLNQVFAGLTCGGKAVVSVYTTSSSCKNVTCSTDVSAYVGSFSSTTACSSTMRTKPVVGEYMMTFFRDSACSGTPSSSSIISLDTCIPAANQTYGSVMYKGCKNIVTYTDRNCQTEQMTAPIANIDCMSGIQVQCSGAAQLFLHKASSIFMMMMIAVLMVLFM
;
A
#
# COMPACT_ATOMS: atom_id res chain seq x y z
N MET A 1 34.48 -51.30 -13.44
CA MET A 1 33.42 -50.87 -12.49
C MET A 1 33.97 -49.62 -11.79
N HIS A 2 33.47 -48.39 -11.82
CA HIS A 2 32.15 -47.78 -12.07
C HIS A 2 32.29 -46.32 -12.58
N PRO A 3 32.68 -46.05 -13.83
CA PRO A 3 32.61 -44.68 -14.37
C PRO A 3 31.16 -44.23 -14.60
N LEU A 4 30.25 -45.18 -14.84
CA LEU A 4 28.83 -44.91 -15.13
C LEU A 4 28.04 -44.34 -13.93
N ARG A 5 28.43 -44.65 -12.69
CA ARG A 5 27.72 -44.17 -11.48
C ARG A 5 28.02 -42.69 -11.17
N SER A 6 29.22 -42.22 -11.51
CA SER A 6 29.62 -40.83 -11.25
C SER A 6 28.91 -39.83 -12.15
N SER A 7 28.69 -40.19 -13.42
CA SER A 7 28.02 -39.31 -14.40
C SER A 7 26.53 -39.14 -14.11
N ILE A 8 25.86 -40.17 -13.57
CA ILE A 8 24.45 -40.10 -13.18
C ILE A 8 24.28 -39.16 -11.97
N LEU A 9 25.19 -39.23 -11.00
CA LEU A 9 25.14 -38.37 -9.81
C LEU A 9 25.31 -36.88 -10.19
N LEU A 10 26.25 -36.56 -11.09
CA LEU A 10 26.46 -35.19 -11.59
C LEU A 10 25.26 -34.67 -12.39
N ALA A 11 24.62 -35.51 -13.20
CA ALA A 11 23.42 -35.15 -13.93
C ALA A 11 22.22 -34.87 -12.99
N VAL A 12 22.05 -35.68 -11.95
CA VAL A 12 20.99 -35.49 -10.94
C VAL A 12 21.22 -34.20 -10.14
N ILE A 13 22.46 -33.93 -9.71
CA ILE A 13 22.81 -32.69 -9.00
C ILE A 13 22.60 -31.47 -9.91
N GLY A 14 22.98 -31.55 -11.18
CA GLY A 14 22.75 -30.47 -12.16
C GLY A 14 21.26 -30.23 -12.42
N ALA A 15 20.45 -31.28 -12.52
CA ALA A 15 19.00 -31.18 -12.67
C ALA A 15 18.33 -30.58 -11.43
N ILE A 16 18.76 -30.97 -10.22
CA ILE A 16 18.27 -30.37 -8.97
C ILE A 16 18.65 -28.89 -8.92
N MET A 17 19.91 -28.52 -9.21
CA MET A 17 20.32 -27.10 -9.22
C MET A 17 19.55 -26.26 -10.25
N MET A 18 19.27 -26.77 -11.44
CA MET A 18 18.40 -26.09 -12.42
C MET A 18 16.96 -25.93 -11.91
N PHE A 19 16.45 -26.91 -11.16
CA PHE A 19 15.15 -26.83 -10.50
C PHE A 19 15.12 -25.84 -9.32
N VAL A 20 16.26 -25.62 -8.64
CA VAL A 20 16.36 -24.60 -7.58
C VAL A 20 16.67 -23.20 -8.16
N MET A 21 17.14 -23.07 -9.40
CA MET A 21 17.33 -21.75 -10.03
C MET A 21 16.03 -21.18 -10.63
N SER A 22 15.00 -22.00 -10.81
CA SER A 22 13.65 -21.54 -11.13
C SER A 22 12.88 -21.05 -9.90
N GLN A 23 13.57 -20.77 -8.78
CA GLN A 23 13.01 -20.09 -7.60
C GLN A 23 12.33 -18.80 -8.07
N VAL A 24 11.02 -18.95 -8.26
CA VAL A 24 9.94 -17.98 -8.12
C VAL A 24 10.50 -16.63 -7.69
N GLN A 25 10.81 -15.76 -8.65
CA GLN A 25 10.96 -14.34 -8.34
C GLN A 25 9.69 -13.97 -7.58
N ALA A 26 9.81 -13.48 -6.34
CA ALA A 26 8.65 -13.11 -5.56
C ALA A 26 7.85 -12.09 -6.37
N GLN A 27 6.67 -12.50 -6.85
CA GLN A 27 5.78 -11.64 -7.59
C GLN A 27 4.83 -10.98 -6.61
N TYR A 28 4.59 -9.70 -6.80
CA TYR A 28 3.51 -8.97 -6.17
C TYR A 28 2.35 -8.92 -7.15
N GLN A 29 1.19 -9.32 -6.68
CA GLN A 29 -0.06 -9.05 -7.34
C GLN A 29 -0.53 -7.67 -6.91
N LEU A 30 -0.61 -6.75 -7.86
CA LEU A 30 -1.19 -5.42 -7.72
C LEU A 30 -2.65 -5.49 -8.17
N ASN A 31 -3.58 -5.39 -7.24
CA ASN A 31 -5.00 -5.22 -7.51
C ASN A 31 -5.37 -3.75 -7.40
N GLN A 32 -5.87 -3.15 -8.46
CA GLN A 32 -6.30 -1.75 -8.46
C GLN A 32 -7.80 -1.67 -8.67
N VAL A 33 -8.42 -0.75 -7.96
CA VAL A 33 -9.86 -0.50 -8.01
C VAL A 33 -10.09 0.92 -8.47
N PHE A 34 -10.99 1.12 -9.42
CA PHE A 34 -11.31 2.38 -10.07
C PHE A 34 -12.79 2.70 -9.87
N ALA A 35 -13.09 3.98 -9.65
CA ALA A 35 -14.46 4.45 -9.66
C ALA A 35 -14.97 4.47 -11.11
N GLY A 36 -16.18 3.97 -11.31
CA GLY A 36 -16.79 3.79 -12.62
C GLY A 36 -16.59 2.39 -13.20
N LEU A 37 -17.29 2.14 -14.31
CA LEU A 37 -17.25 0.87 -15.05
C LEU A 37 -16.02 0.74 -15.96
N THR A 38 -15.11 1.71 -15.92
CA THR A 38 -13.89 1.73 -16.72
C THR A 38 -12.68 1.87 -15.82
N CYS A 39 -11.61 1.15 -16.12
CA CYS A 39 -10.35 1.22 -15.38
C CYS A 39 -9.51 2.44 -15.80
N GLY A 40 -10.17 3.55 -16.11
CA GLY A 40 -9.55 4.80 -16.53
C GLY A 40 -9.27 5.72 -15.35
N GLY A 41 -8.24 6.54 -15.48
CA GLY A 41 -7.89 7.55 -14.48
C GLY A 41 -7.13 7.00 -13.27
N LYS A 42 -7.27 7.67 -12.12
CA LYS A 42 -6.55 7.32 -10.88
C LYS A 42 -7.31 6.25 -10.11
N ALA A 43 -6.62 5.19 -9.71
CA ALA A 43 -7.19 4.16 -8.85
C ALA A 43 -7.57 4.75 -7.47
N VAL A 44 -8.73 4.34 -6.96
CA VAL A 44 -9.23 4.74 -5.65
C VAL A 44 -8.55 3.95 -4.54
N VAL A 45 -8.30 2.67 -4.81
CA VAL A 45 -7.57 1.74 -3.94
C VAL A 45 -6.60 0.93 -4.79
N SER A 46 -5.39 0.69 -4.30
CA SER A 46 -4.40 -0.20 -4.91
C SER A 46 -3.78 -1.07 -3.83
N VAL A 47 -3.87 -2.38 -3.99
CA VAL A 47 -3.38 -3.36 -3.01
C VAL A 47 -2.31 -4.23 -3.66
N TYR A 48 -1.12 -4.22 -3.06
CA TYR A 48 -0.04 -5.15 -3.38
C TYR A 48 -0.08 -6.32 -2.40
N THR A 49 -0.09 -7.54 -2.90
CA THR A 49 0.05 -8.77 -2.10
C THR A 49 1.10 -9.67 -2.70
N THR A 50 1.91 -10.32 -1.86
CA THR A 50 2.81 -11.38 -2.33
C THR A 50 1.99 -12.53 -2.92
N SER A 51 2.32 -12.97 -4.14
CA SER A 51 1.64 -14.06 -4.82
C SER A 51 2.64 -14.93 -5.58
N SER A 52 2.50 -16.24 -5.46
CA SER A 52 3.26 -17.23 -6.23
C SER A 52 2.59 -17.60 -7.56
N SER A 53 1.36 -17.12 -7.79
CA SER A 53 0.52 -17.49 -8.93
C SER A 53 -0.24 -16.28 -9.47
N CYS A 54 0.51 -15.22 -9.79
CA CYS A 54 -0.08 -13.99 -10.27
C CYS A 54 -0.54 -14.12 -11.73
N LYS A 55 -1.72 -13.57 -12.06
CA LYS A 55 -2.26 -13.49 -13.41
C LYS A 55 -2.76 -12.07 -13.70
N ASN A 56 -2.35 -11.50 -14.82
CA ASN A 56 -2.81 -10.19 -15.24
C ASN A 56 -4.29 -10.21 -15.66
N VAL A 57 -5.03 -9.16 -15.27
CA VAL A 57 -6.40 -8.87 -15.67
C VAL A 57 -6.46 -7.41 -16.09
N THR A 58 -6.79 -7.16 -17.36
CA THR A 58 -6.71 -5.83 -17.99
C THR A 58 -7.72 -4.83 -17.46
N CYS A 59 -8.99 -5.20 -17.43
CA CYS A 59 -10.05 -4.45 -16.75
C CYS A 59 -11.25 -5.37 -16.59
N SER A 60 -11.81 -5.42 -15.39
CA SER A 60 -13.02 -6.19 -15.10
C SER A 60 -14.00 -5.35 -14.30
N THR A 61 -15.26 -5.39 -14.70
CA THR A 61 -16.40 -4.84 -13.96
C THR A 61 -17.01 -5.86 -13.00
N ASP A 62 -16.45 -7.07 -12.91
CA ASP A 62 -16.87 -8.13 -11.99
C ASP A 62 -16.35 -7.86 -10.56
N VAL A 63 -16.40 -6.61 -10.15
CA VAL A 63 -16.20 -6.22 -8.75
C VAL A 63 -17.49 -6.60 -8.02
N SER A 64 -17.38 -7.17 -6.82
CA SER A 64 -18.54 -7.62 -6.03
C SER A 64 -19.70 -6.62 -6.09
N ALA A 65 -20.89 -7.09 -6.47
CA ALA A 65 -22.08 -6.29 -6.78
C ALA A 65 -22.51 -5.29 -5.67
N TYR A 66 -22.00 -5.46 -4.45
CA TYR A 66 -22.17 -4.51 -3.35
C TYR A 66 -21.56 -3.13 -3.63
N VAL A 67 -20.49 -3.07 -4.42
CA VAL A 67 -19.73 -1.85 -4.77
C VAL A 67 -20.07 -1.43 -6.20
N GLY A 68 -21.36 -1.38 -6.54
CA GLY A 68 -21.83 -1.01 -7.88
C GLY A 68 -21.08 0.21 -8.44
N SER A 69 -20.81 0.19 -9.75
CA SER A 69 -20.04 1.22 -10.47
C SER A 69 -18.54 1.26 -10.15
N PHE A 70 -17.92 0.11 -9.90
CA PHE A 70 -16.46 0.01 -9.83
C PHE A 70 -15.93 -0.97 -10.86
N SER A 71 -14.67 -0.76 -11.23
CA SER A 71 -13.91 -1.66 -12.08
C SER A 71 -12.56 -1.94 -11.44
N SER A 72 -11.92 -3.02 -11.84
CA SER A 72 -10.66 -3.44 -11.26
C SER A 72 -9.68 -3.98 -12.30
N THR A 73 -8.40 -3.86 -11.99
CA THR A 73 -7.31 -4.46 -12.74
C THR A 73 -6.44 -5.29 -11.81
N THR A 74 -5.76 -6.27 -12.39
CA THR A 74 -4.72 -7.04 -11.71
C THR A 74 -3.46 -7.00 -12.55
N ALA A 75 -2.34 -6.63 -11.95
CA ALA A 75 -1.03 -6.61 -12.58
C ALA A 75 -0.02 -7.39 -11.73
N CYS A 76 0.88 -8.12 -12.40
CA CYS A 76 1.98 -8.82 -11.77
C CYS A 76 3.24 -7.96 -11.84
N SER A 77 3.78 -7.61 -10.68
CA SER A 77 4.99 -6.80 -10.54
C SER A 77 6.05 -7.57 -9.77
N SER A 78 7.32 -7.37 -10.09
CA SER A 78 8.45 -7.88 -9.28
C SER A 78 8.74 -7.00 -8.06
N THR A 79 8.12 -5.83 -7.98
CA THR A 79 8.35 -4.84 -6.91
C THR A 79 7.04 -4.33 -6.34
N MET A 80 7.07 -4.03 -5.04
CA MET A 80 6.01 -3.33 -4.35
C MET A 80 6.44 -1.89 -4.12
N ARG A 81 5.49 -0.96 -4.24
CA ARG A 81 5.76 0.43 -3.90
C ARG A 81 6.02 0.56 -2.40
N THR A 82 7.00 1.37 -2.01
CA THR A 82 7.41 1.52 -0.60
C THR A 82 7.04 2.87 0.02
N LYS A 83 6.54 3.81 -0.79
CA LYS A 83 6.15 5.16 -0.35
C LYS A 83 4.89 5.65 -1.08
N PRO A 84 4.03 6.47 -0.44
CA PRO A 84 2.92 7.14 -1.11
C PRO A 84 3.39 8.28 -2.03
N VAL A 85 2.59 8.64 -3.03
CA VAL A 85 2.75 9.88 -3.80
C VAL A 85 1.75 10.94 -3.34
N VAL A 86 1.85 12.18 -3.84
CA VAL A 86 0.94 13.27 -3.45
C VAL A 86 -0.51 12.91 -3.71
N GLY A 87 -1.35 13.10 -2.69
CA GLY A 87 -2.78 12.77 -2.75
C GLY A 87 -3.05 11.29 -2.45
N GLU A 88 -2.15 10.61 -1.75
CA GLU A 88 -2.31 9.20 -1.38
C GLU A 88 -1.91 8.94 0.07
N TYR A 89 -2.62 7.96 0.63
CA TYR A 89 -2.38 7.35 1.93
C TYR A 89 -1.95 5.90 1.72
N MET A 90 -0.94 5.44 2.44
CA MET A 90 -0.36 4.11 2.26
C MET A 90 -0.20 3.40 3.61
N MET A 91 -0.73 2.19 3.70
CA MET A 91 -0.56 1.27 4.81
C MET A 91 0.29 0.10 4.35
N THR A 92 1.40 -0.13 5.03
CA THR A 92 2.33 -1.22 4.74
C THR A 92 2.27 -2.21 5.88
N PHE A 93 2.11 -3.49 5.54
CA PHE A 93 2.02 -4.58 6.51
C PHE A 93 3.31 -5.39 6.47
N PHE A 94 3.84 -5.68 7.64
CA PHE A 94 5.03 -6.46 7.87
C PHE A 94 4.66 -7.69 8.69
N ARG A 95 5.51 -8.72 8.64
CA ARG A 95 5.32 -9.93 9.44
C ARG A 95 5.79 -9.76 10.88
N ASP A 96 6.74 -8.85 11.09
CA ASP A 96 7.28 -8.53 12.40
C ASP A 96 6.79 -7.16 12.88
N SER A 97 6.74 -7.02 14.21
CA SER A 97 6.35 -5.78 14.88
C SER A 97 7.43 -4.70 14.87
N ALA A 98 8.60 -4.96 14.29
CA ALA A 98 9.67 -3.98 14.10
C ALA A 98 9.60 -3.33 12.70
N CYS A 99 8.67 -3.79 11.85
CA CYS A 99 8.54 -3.40 10.44
C CYS A 99 9.85 -3.53 9.69
N SER A 100 10.58 -4.60 10.01
CA SER A 100 11.86 -4.90 9.39
C SER A 100 11.68 -5.75 8.12
N GLY A 101 12.59 -5.59 7.18
CA GLY A 101 12.62 -6.43 5.97
C GLY A 101 11.53 -6.13 4.94
N THR A 102 11.14 -7.17 4.20
CA THR A 102 10.23 -7.06 3.06
C THR A 102 8.78 -7.08 3.53
N PRO A 103 7.96 -6.07 3.19
CA PRO A 103 6.57 -6.07 3.62
C PRO A 103 5.75 -7.15 2.91
N SER A 104 4.77 -7.70 3.61
CA SER A 104 3.90 -8.78 3.13
C SER A 104 2.79 -8.26 2.21
N SER A 105 2.33 -7.04 2.46
CA SER A 105 1.35 -6.36 1.62
C SER A 105 1.43 -4.85 1.82
N SER A 106 0.87 -4.12 0.86
CA SER A 106 0.68 -2.68 0.94
C SER A 106 -0.68 -2.30 0.39
N SER A 107 -1.41 -1.44 1.08
CA SER A 107 -2.64 -0.83 0.60
C SER A 107 -2.42 0.66 0.42
N ILE A 108 -2.75 1.16 -0.76
CA ILE A 108 -2.66 2.57 -1.13
C ILE A 108 -4.07 3.05 -1.43
N ILE A 109 -4.44 4.18 -0.84
CA ILE A 109 -5.78 4.76 -0.90
C ILE A 109 -5.64 6.20 -1.40
N SER A 110 -6.44 6.57 -2.39
CA SER A 110 -6.51 7.96 -2.87
C SER A 110 -7.17 8.84 -1.80
N LEU A 111 -6.50 9.94 -1.47
CA LEU A 111 -7.03 10.95 -0.56
C LEU A 111 -8.18 11.72 -1.20
N ASP A 112 -9.03 12.31 -0.37
CA ASP A 112 -10.13 13.19 -0.74
C ASP A 112 -11.06 12.58 -1.80
N THR A 113 -11.13 11.24 -1.84
CA THR A 113 -11.97 10.49 -2.77
C THR A 113 -12.98 9.64 -2.01
N CYS A 114 -14.23 9.68 -2.45
CA CYS A 114 -15.30 8.91 -1.83
C CYS A 114 -15.20 7.43 -2.23
N ILE A 115 -15.15 6.54 -1.23
CA ILE A 115 -15.05 5.09 -1.41
C ILE A 115 -16.27 4.45 -0.75
N PRO A 116 -17.21 3.88 -1.51
CA PRO A 116 -18.32 3.13 -0.95
C PRO A 116 -17.82 1.95 -0.13
N ALA A 117 -18.37 1.77 1.06
CA ALA A 117 -17.97 0.67 1.93
C ALA A 117 -18.76 -0.59 1.58
N ALA A 118 -18.06 -1.73 1.54
CA ALA A 118 -18.69 -3.03 1.33
C ALA A 118 -19.43 -3.52 2.60
N ASN A 119 -19.08 -2.99 3.78
CA ASN A 119 -19.66 -3.37 5.06
C ASN A 119 -20.85 -2.46 5.40
N GLN A 120 -21.95 -3.02 5.91
CA GLN A 120 -23.20 -2.29 6.20
C GLN A 120 -23.09 -1.29 7.37
N THR A 121 -21.94 -1.21 8.04
CA THR A 121 -21.74 -0.29 9.16
C THR A 121 -21.74 1.18 8.72
N TYR A 122 -21.31 1.48 7.50
CA TYR A 122 -21.28 2.82 6.91
C TYR A 122 -21.52 2.72 5.40
N GLY A 123 -22.06 3.77 4.78
CA GLY A 123 -22.35 3.80 3.34
C GLY A 123 -21.10 4.07 2.50
N SER A 124 -20.21 4.94 2.97
CA SER A 124 -18.94 5.27 2.33
C SER A 124 -17.91 5.82 3.31
N VAL A 125 -16.66 5.89 2.87
CA VAL A 125 -15.51 6.41 3.61
C VAL A 125 -14.67 7.33 2.73
N MET A 126 -14.11 8.37 3.32
CA MET A 126 -13.17 9.28 2.67
C MET A 126 -12.02 9.63 3.60
N TYR A 127 -10.80 9.55 3.10
CA TYR A 127 -9.60 9.99 3.81
C TYR A 127 -9.35 11.46 3.47
N LYS A 128 -9.73 12.38 4.37
CA LYS A 128 -9.58 13.82 4.16
C LYS A 128 -8.14 14.25 4.45
N GLY A 129 -7.36 14.39 3.38
CA GLY A 129 -5.91 14.54 3.46
C GLY A 129 -5.25 13.49 4.38
N CYS A 130 -4.16 13.88 5.04
CA CYS A 130 -3.45 13.02 6.00
C CYS A 130 -3.90 13.22 7.44
N LYS A 131 -5.11 13.76 7.66
CA LYS A 131 -5.56 14.20 8.98
C LYS A 131 -6.65 13.30 9.53
N ASN A 132 -7.70 13.07 8.73
CA ASN A 132 -8.92 12.46 9.23
C ASN A 132 -9.44 11.40 8.26
N ILE A 133 -10.00 10.34 8.81
CA ILE A 133 -10.91 9.44 8.13
C ILE A 133 -12.33 9.86 8.47
N VAL A 134 -13.17 10.04 7.44
CA VAL A 134 -14.57 10.40 7.59
C VAL A 134 -15.42 9.25 7.06
N THR A 135 -16.34 8.77 7.88
CA THR A 135 -17.35 7.80 7.46
C THR A 135 -18.67 8.51 7.22
N TYR A 136 -19.42 8.01 6.26
CA TYR A 136 -20.67 8.59 5.80
C TYR A 136 -21.78 7.55 5.85
N THR A 137 -23.01 7.97 6.10
CA THR A 137 -24.17 7.07 6.10
C THR A 137 -24.62 6.71 4.68
N ASP A 138 -24.39 7.60 3.70
CA ASP A 138 -24.69 7.37 2.29
C ASP A 138 -23.46 6.91 1.48
N ARG A 139 -23.67 6.53 0.22
CA ARG A 139 -22.63 6.00 -0.68
C ARG A 139 -21.81 7.07 -1.41
N ASN A 140 -22.26 8.32 -1.39
CA ASN A 140 -21.73 9.42 -2.20
C ASN A 140 -21.03 10.49 -1.32
N CYS A 141 -20.69 10.14 -0.08
CA CYS A 141 -20.03 10.99 0.89
C CYS A 141 -20.74 12.34 1.13
N GLN A 142 -22.07 12.34 1.27
CA GLN A 142 -22.87 13.55 1.47
C GLN A 142 -23.18 13.82 2.95
N THR A 143 -23.46 12.77 3.72
CA THR A 143 -23.94 12.83 5.10
C THR A 143 -22.90 12.22 6.03
N GLU A 144 -22.10 13.08 6.65
CA GLU A 144 -21.06 12.66 7.60
C GLU A 144 -21.69 11.96 8.81
N GLN A 145 -21.17 10.77 9.12
CA GLN A 145 -21.57 10.00 10.30
C GLN A 145 -20.57 10.19 11.43
N MET A 146 -19.28 10.04 11.12
CA MET A 146 -18.20 10.13 12.10
C MET A 146 -16.93 10.63 11.42
N THR A 147 -16.15 11.42 12.15
CA THR A 147 -14.79 11.81 11.77
C THR A 147 -13.82 11.37 12.85
N ALA A 148 -12.77 10.65 12.47
CA ALA A 148 -11.70 10.22 13.37
C ALA A 148 -10.33 10.64 12.83
N PRO A 149 -9.36 10.97 13.69
CA PRO A 149 -8.01 11.29 13.24
C PRO A 149 -7.32 10.05 12.66
N ILE A 150 -6.56 10.24 11.58
CA ILE A 150 -5.61 9.25 11.07
C ILE A 150 -4.38 9.29 11.97
N ALA A 151 -4.14 8.21 12.69
CA ALA A 151 -2.90 8.07 13.43
C ALA A 151 -1.76 7.76 12.44
N ASN A 152 -0.73 8.61 12.40
CA ASN A 152 0.56 8.20 11.85
C ASN A 152 1.16 7.21 12.84
N ILE A 153 1.15 5.95 12.47
CA ILE A 153 1.62 4.86 13.30
C ILE A 153 2.95 4.39 12.71
N ASP A 154 4.01 4.60 13.47
CA ASP A 154 5.30 4.01 13.18
C ASP A 154 5.34 2.62 13.81
N CYS A 155 5.00 1.63 12.99
CA CYS A 155 5.11 0.21 13.28
C CYS A 155 4.44 -0.30 14.57
N MET A 156 3.14 -0.07 14.74
CA MET A 156 2.39 -0.77 15.78
C MET A 156 1.90 -2.11 15.23
N SER A 157 2.30 -3.21 15.87
CA SER A 157 1.88 -4.57 15.48
C SER A 157 2.20 -4.94 14.02
N GLY A 158 3.30 -4.41 13.47
CA GLY A 158 3.73 -4.70 12.10
C GLY A 158 3.00 -3.90 11.03
N ILE A 159 2.34 -2.80 11.40
CA ILE A 159 1.67 -1.90 10.46
C ILE A 159 2.40 -0.56 10.47
N GLN A 160 2.91 -0.15 9.30
CA GLN A 160 3.46 1.17 9.09
C GLN A 160 2.49 2.00 8.24
N VAL A 161 2.13 3.17 8.75
CA VAL A 161 1.25 4.10 8.05
C VAL A 161 2.07 5.28 7.55
N GLN A 162 2.02 5.52 6.24
CA GLN A 162 2.64 6.66 5.59
C GLN A 162 1.57 7.42 4.83
N CYS A 163 1.57 8.73 4.95
CA CYS A 163 0.74 9.59 4.13
C CYS A 163 1.64 10.51 3.30
N SER A 164 1.18 10.93 2.11
CA SER A 164 1.80 11.97 1.31
C SER A 164 0.73 12.96 0.87
N GLY A 165 0.55 14.00 1.67
CA GLY A 165 -0.41 15.07 1.42
C GLY A 165 0.28 16.42 1.28
N ALA A 166 -0.33 17.36 0.55
CA ALA A 166 0.13 18.76 0.49
C ALA A 166 0.32 19.39 1.89
N ALA A 167 -0.41 18.89 2.90
CA ALA A 167 -0.31 19.33 4.29
C ALA A 167 1.00 18.91 5.00
N GLN A 168 1.69 17.84 4.58
CA GLN A 168 2.98 17.45 5.21
C GLN A 168 4.13 18.39 4.84
N LEU A 169 4.06 19.05 3.68
CA LEU A 169 5.00 20.12 3.32
C LEU A 169 4.96 21.30 4.31
N PHE A 170 3.81 21.54 4.97
CA PHE A 170 3.69 22.59 5.99
C PHE A 170 4.22 22.14 7.36
N LEU A 171 4.02 20.88 7.76
CA LEU A 171 4.48 20.38 9.06
C LEU A 171 6.00 20.22 9.14
N HIS A 172 6.66 19.76 8.07
CA HIS A 172 8.13 19.69 8.05
C HIS A 172 8.81 21.06 8.00
N LYS A 173 8.20 22.04 7.32
CA LYS A 173 8.70 23.42 7.33
C LYS A 173 8.53 24.07 8.70
N ALA A 174 7.39 23.84 9.38
CA ALA A 174 7.18 24.37 10.73
C ALA A 174 8.19 23.79 11.73
N SER A 175 8.42 22.46 11.75
CA SER A 175 9.38 21.88 12.71
C SER A 175 10.83 22.29 12.44
N SER A 176 11.22 22.47 11.18
CA SER A 176 12.52 23.01 10.78
C SER A 176 12.72 24.46 11.24
N ILE A 177 11.70 25.30 11.11
CA ILE A 177 11.73 26.69 11.58
C ILE A 177 11.80 26.76 13.11
N PHE A 178 11.04 25.93 13.83
CA PHE A 178 11.08 25.88 15.29
C PHE A 178 12.44 25.41 15.84
N MET A 179 13.08 24.42 15.22
CA MET A 179 14.44 24.02 15.61
C MET A 179 15.48 25.12 15.35
N MET A 180 15.41 25.81 14.20
CA MET A 180 16.31 26.92 13.90
C MET A 180 16.12 28.09 14.88
N MET A 181 14.89 28.43 15.28
CA MET A 181 14.63 29.47 16.27
C MET A 181 15.13 29.09 17.66
N MET A 182 14.94 27.85 18.11
CA MET A 182 15.48 27.37 19.40
C MET A 182 17.00 27.48 19.45
N ILE A 183 17.69 27.10 18.36
CA ILE A 183 19.15 27.21 18.27
C ILE A 183 19.59 28.68 18.30
N ALA A 184 18.90 29.57 17.57
CA ALA A 184 19.21 30.99 17.58
C ALA A 184 19.00 31.65 18.96
N VAL A 185 17.94 31.29 19.67
CA VAL A 185 17.67 31.80 21.03
C VAL A 185 18.71 31.29 22.03
N LEU A 186 19.13 30.02 21.92
CA LEU A 186 20.22 29.49 22.73
C LEU A 186 21.54 30.22 22.44
N MET A 187 21.88 30.48 21.18
CA MET A 187 23.09 31.23 20.84
C MET A 187 23.09 32.66 21.41
N VAL A 188 21.94 33.34 21.47
CA VAL A 188 21.82 34.69 22.06
C VAL A 188 21.87 34.66 23.59
N LEU A 189 21.42 33.59 24.24
CA LEU A 189 21.43 33.47 25.71
C LEU A 189 22.80 33.07 26.29
N PHE A 190 23.68 32.49 25.46
CA PHE A 190 25.01 32.03 25.87
C PHE A 190 26.18 32.86 25.30
N MET A 191 25.89 34.01 24.69
CA MET A 191 26.86 35.07 24.37
C MET A 191 26.79 36.19 25.41
#